data_AF-A0AA39UB58-F1
#
_entry.id   AF-A0AA39UB58-F1
#
_cell.length_a   1.000
_cell.length_b   1.000
_cell.length_c   1.000
_cell.angle_alpha   90.00
_cell.angle_beta   90.00
_cell.angle_gamma   90.00
#
_symmetry.space_group_name_H-M   'P 1'
#
loop_
_entity.id
_entity.type
_entity.pdbx_description
1 polymer ?
#
loop_
_entity_poly.entity_id
_entity_poly.type
_entity_poly.pdbx_seq_one_letter_code
_entity_poly.pdbx_strand_id
1 'polypeptide(L)'
;MGTAQTLEEFISAIPDWLTFGEHLHAEAEALAQQQSTYPRYVTGGSMDDAFWRSLICDTTALGERVPDSYKNNYSSWRAVSGMLSQPEDHFLSTMADHYTPARVYDEIFGLAMPGRRFFTTREGYIGLAPSRTTAGDLVCVIKGANVPLFLRPTGENYVLVGECSCHGIMHGEVMLRKDLEIREISLV
;
A
#
# COMPACT_ATOMS: atom_id res chain seq x y z
N MET A 1 -33.28 -9.49 25.30
CA MET A 1 -33.82 -8.56 24.29
C MET A 1 -32.91 -7.34 24.03
N GLY A 2 -31.64 -7.31 24.45
CA GLY A 2 -30.83 -6.06 24.43
C GLY A 2 -29.46 -6.11 23.75
N THR A 3 -29.12 -7.14 22.97
CA THR A 3 -27.79 -7.27 22.33
C THR A 3 -27.79 -7.06 20.82
N ALA A 4 -28.91 -7.32 20.14
CA ALA A 4 -29.02 -7.12 18.68
C ALA A 4 -29.15 -5.63 18.30
N GLN A 5 -29.89 -4.85 19.10
CA GLN A 5 -30.07 -3.40 18.87
C GLN A 5 -28.75 -2.61 18.95
N THR A 6 -27.82 -3.03 19.80
CA THR A 6 -26.52 -2.33 19.97
C THR A 6 -25.54 -2.61 18.84
N LEU A 7 -25.63 -3.78 18.20
CA LEU A 7 -24.76 -4.13 17.08
C LEU A 7 -25.20 -3.40 15.80
N GLU A 8 -26.50 -3.36 15.50
CA GLU A 8 -27.04 -2.63 14.34
C GLU A 8 -26.79 -1.11 14.44
N GLU A 9 -27.00 -0.51 15.61
CA GLU A 9 -26.70 0.92 15.84
C GLU A 9 -25.20 1.21 15.72
N PHE A 10 -24.34 0.31 16.20
CA PHE A 10 -22.89 0.45 16.04
C PHE A 10 -22.45 0.30 14.58
N ILE A 11 -23.01 -0.67 13.85
CA ILE A 11 -22.74 -0.86 12.42
C ILE A 11 -23.20 0.37 11.62
N SER A 12 -24.37 0.92 11.94
CA SER A 12 -24.85 2.16 11.34
C SER A 12 -24.03 3.40 11.70
N ALA A 13 -23.24 3.33 12.78
CA ALA A 13 -22.32 4.37 13.21
C ALA A 13 -20.90 4.18 12.66
N ILE A 14 -20.64 3.07 11.94
CA ILE A 14 -19.40 2.90 11.18
C ILE A 14 -19.36 3.99 10.12
N PRO A 15 -18.33 4.85 10.13
CA PRO A 15 -18.26 5.91 9.15
C PRO A 15 -18.03 5.37 7.73
N ASP A 16 -18.60 6.04 6.73
CA ASP A 16 -18.46 5.71 5.29
C ASP A 16 -16.99 5.61 4.82
N TRP A 17 -16.04 6.25 5.52
CA TRP A 17 -14.62 6.15 5.19
C TRP A 17 -14.04 4.76 5.45
N LEU A 18 -14.60 4.00 6.39
CA LEU A 18 -14.12 2.66 6.76
C LEU A 18 -14.42 1.63 5.66
N THR A 19 -15.49 1.81 4.87
CA THR A 19 -15.86 0.92 3.75
C THR A 19 -15.17 1.29 2.44
N PHE A 20 -14.85 2.58 2.21
CA PHE A 20 -14.12 3.02 1.02
C PHE A 20 -12.70 2.43 0.94
N GLY A 21 -12.02 2.32 2.08
CA GLY A 21 -10.66 1.76 2.13
C GLY A 21 -10.58 0.28 1.81
N GLU A 22 -11.62 -0.50 2.12
CA GLU A 22 -11.66 -1.94 1.92
C GLU A 22 -11.61 -2.34 0.45
N HIS A 23 -12.32 -1.61 -0.42
CA HIS A 23 -12.34 -1.92 -1.84
C HIS A 23 -10.95 -1.77 -2.47
N LEU A 24 -10.27 -0.66 -2.17
CA LEU A 24 -8.92 -0.40 -2.66
C LEU A 24 -7.91 -1.41 -2.11
N HIS A 25 -8.07 -1.82 -0.85
CA HIS A 25 -7.25 -2.88 -0.27
C HIS A 25 -7.48 -4.23 -0.96
N ALA A 26 -8.73 -4.63 -1.21
CA ALA A 26 -9.04 -5.90 -1.86
C ALA A 26 -8.46 -5.98 -3.28
N GLU A 27 -8.54 -4.89 -4.06
CA GLU A 27 -7.89 -4.81 -5.37
C GLU A 27 -6.37 -4.93 -5.26
N ALA A 28 -5.76 -4.22 -4.31
CA ALA A 28 -4.32 -4.29 -4.06
C ALA A 28 -3.88 -5.70 -3.63
N GLU A 29 -4.66 -6.35 -2.76
CA GLU A 29 -4.38 -7.69 -2.26
C GLU A 29 -4.47 -8.73 -3.39
N ALA A 30 -5.49 -8.65 -4.23
CA ALA A 30 -5.61 -9.53 -5.40
C ALA A 30 -4.40 -9.40 -6.35
N LEU A 31 -3.90 -8.17 -6.55
CA LEU A 31 -2.69 -7.92 -7.35
C LEU A 31 -1.43 -8.47 -6.66
N ALA A 32 -1.29 -8.28 -5.35
CA ALA A 32 -0.15 -8.80 -4.60
C ALA A 32 -0.12 -10.33 -4.55
N GLN A 33 -1.28 -10.98 -4.45
CA GLN A 33 -1.40 -12.44 -4.49
C GLN A 33 -0.96 -13.03 -5.83
N GLN A 34 -1.20 -12.35 -6.96
CA GLN A 34 -0.66 -12.76 -8.27
C GLN A 34 0.88 -12.76 -8.30
N GLN A 35 1.51 -11.88 -7.52
CA GLN A 35 2.98 -11.81 -7.37
C GLN A 35 3.52 -12.77 -6.30
N SER A 36 2.66 -13.28 -5.40
CA SER A 36 3.02 -14.16 -4.28
C SER A 36 3.44 -15.59 -4.70
N THR A 37 3.47 -15.87 -6.00
CA THR A 37 4.03 -17.12 -6.56
C THR A 37 5.52 -17.31 -6.21
N TYR A 38 6.20 -16.26 -5.74
CA TYR A 38 7.59 -16.31 -5.28
C TYR A 38 7.68 -16.48 -3.75
N PRO A 39 8.53 -17.38 -3.24
CA PRO A 39 8.62 -17.67 -1.80
C PRO A 39 9.20 -16.52 -0.96
N ARG A 40 9.77 -15.48 -1.59
CA ARG A 40 10.29 -14.26 -0.94
C ARG A 40 10.06 -13.04 -1.82
N TYR A 41 9.90 -11.88 -1.18
CA TYR A 41 9.90 -10.59 -1.86
C TYR A 41 11.28 -10.26 -2.43
N VAL A 42 11.32 -9.43 -3.49
CA VAL A 42 12.50 -9.13 -4.32
C VAL A 42 13.72 -8.68 -3.50
N THR A 43 13.51 -7.89 -2.44
CA THR A 43 14.60 -7.37 -1.60
C THR A 43 15.01 -8.29 -0.44
N GLY A 44 14.47 -9.51 -0.36
CA GLY A 44 14.70 -10.41 0.77
C GLY A 44 13.82 -10.05 1.95
N GLY A 45 12.59 -10.55 1.92
CA GLY A 45 11.57 -10.35 2.96
C GLY A 45 10.31 -11.13 2.61
N SER A 46 9.24 -10.95 3.37
CA SER A 46 7.93 -11.53 3.04
C SER A 46 7.15 -10.58 2.11
N MET A 47 6.32 -11.15 1.22
CA MET A 47 5.39 -10.35 0.41
C MET A 47 4.38 -9.61 1.32
N ASP A 48 3.97 -10.23 2.43
CA ASP A 48 3.10 -9.63 3.43
C ASP A 48 3.70 -8.33 4.01
N ASP A 49 5.00 -8.34 4.35
CA ASP A 49 5.68 -7.14 4.86
C ASP A 49 5.81 -6.04 3.82
N ALA A 50 6.15 -6.41 2.58
CA ALA A 50 6.19 -5.46 1.49
C ALA A 50 4.79 -4.86 1.21
N PHE A 51 3.75 -5.68 1.32
CA PHE A 51 2.37 -5.32 1.02
C PHE A 51 1.84 -4.29 2.01
N TRP A 52 1.83 -4.60 3.32
CA TRP A 52 1.25 -3.66 4.29
C TRP A 52 2.00 -2.34 4.35
N ARG A 53 3.33 -2.35 4.12
CA ARG A 53 4.14 -1.13 4.02
C ARG A 53 3.77 -0.31 2.79
N SER A 54 3.59 -0.96 1.64
CA SER A 54 3.27 -0.27 0.38
C SER A 54 1.96 0.51 0.43
N LEU A 55 0.93 -0.04 1.08
CA LEU A 55 -0.39 0.60 1.19
C LEU A 55 -0.34 1.94 1.94
N ILE A 56 0.69 2.16 2.76
CA ILE A 56 0.91 3.38 3.52
C ILE A 56 2.22 4.08 3.10
N CYS A 57 2.75 3.78 1.91
CA CYS A 57 4.02 4.32 1.39
C CYS A 57 5.23 4.14 2.33
N ASP A 58 5.21 3.11 3.20
CA ASP A 58 6.22 2.83 4.23
C ASP A 58 6.48 4.01 5.20
N THR A 59 5.49 4.92 5.37
CA THR A 59 5.67 6.17 6.12
C THR A 59 4.67 6.38 7.27
N THR A 60 5.09 7.08 8.32
CA THR A 60 4.23 7.65 9.35
C THR A 60 3.60 8.96 8.87
N ALA A 61 2.66 9.50 9.63
CA ALA A 61 2.09 10.84 9.41
C ALA A 61 3.14 11.97 9.42
N LEU A 62 4.31 11.73 10.01
CA LEU A 62 5.42 12.70 10.09
C LEU A 62 6.43 12.53 8.95
N GLY A 63 6.21 11.60 8.01
CA GLY A 63 7.14 11.34 6.91
C GLY A 63 8.31 10.42 7.26
N GLU A 64 8.27 9.77 8.44
CA GLU A 64 9.31 8.85 8.90
C GLU A 64 9.00 7.42 8.46
N ARG A 65 10.03 6.59 8.28
CA ARG A 65 9.80 5.17 7.97
C ARG A 65 9.09 4.47 9.14
N VAL A 66 8.04 3.71 8.85
CA VAL A 66 7.31 2.97 9.89
C VAL A 66 8.15 1.81 10.48
N PRO A 67 8.15 1.62 11.81
CA PRO A 67 8.84 0.48 12.43
C PRO A 67 8.14 -0.85 12.15
N ASP A 68 8.84 -1.98 12.31
CA ASP A 68 8.24 -3.32 12.13
C ASP A 68 7.04 -3.58 13.06
N SER A 69 7.03 -2.97 14.25
CA SER A 69 5.90 -3.07 15.20
C SER A 69 4.59 -2.51 14.64
N TYR A 70 4.65 -1.66 13.60
CA TYR A 70 3.45 -1.11 12.95
C TYR A 70 2.62 -2.18 12.23
N LYS A 71 3.20 -3.37 11.99
CA LYS A 71 2.47 -4.55 11.50
C LYS A 71 1.28 -4.92 12.38
N ASN A 72 1.34 -4.64 13.68
CA ASN A 72 0.20 -4.87 14.59
C ASN A 72 -0.99 -3.97 14.23
N ASN A 73 -0.73 -2.73 13.83
CA ASN A 73 -1.78 -1.81 13.40
C ASN A 73 -2.46 -2.31 12.12
N TYR A 74 -1.67 -2.77 11.14
CA TYR A 74 -2.19 -3.42 9.93
C TYR A 74 -3.01 -4.67 10.23
N SER A 75 -2.52 -5.52 11.13
CA SER A 75 -3.21 -6.76 11.51
C SER A 75 -4.57 -6.47 12.16
N SER A 76 -4.61 -5.47 13.05
CA SER A 76 -5.86 -4.98 13.64
C SER A 76 -6.79 -4.34 12.61
N TRP A 77 -6.24 -3.56 11.67
CA TRP A 77 -7.02 -2.98 10.57
C TRP A 77 -7.67 -4.07 9.72
N ARG A 78 -6.92 -5.10 9.32
CA ARG A 78 -7.46 -6.26 8.61
C ARG A 78 -8.54 -7.01 9.40
N ALA A 79 -8.34 -7.18 10.70
CA ALA A 79 -9.32 -7.84 11.55
C ALA A 79 -10.64 -7.04 11.60
N VAL A 80 -10.56 -5.72 11.80
CA VAL A 80 -11.73 -4.84 11.83
C VAL A 80 -12.43 -4.80 10.47
N SER A 81 -11.69 -4.61 9.37
CA SER A 81 -12.26 -4.60 8.01
C SER A 81 -12.92 -5.93 7.65
N GLY A 82 -12.30 -7.06 7.98
CA GLY A 82 -12.90 -8.38 7.75
C GLY A 82 -14.26 -8.55 8.45
N MET A 83 -14.42 -7.95 9.63
CA MET A 83 -15.67 -8.02 10.40
C MET A 83 -16.80 -7.16 9.85
N LEU A 84 -16.49 -6.06 9.14
CA LEU A 84 -17.52 -5.27 8.47
C LEU A 84 -18.17 -6.05 7.34
N SER A 85 -17.40 -6.94 6.70
CA SER A 85 -17.89 -7.82 5.65
C SER A 85 -18.70 -9.00 6.20
N GLN A 86 -18.37 -9.50 7.41
CA GLN A 86 -19.04 -10.64 8.05
C GLN A 86 -19.04 -10.48 9.59
N PRO A 87 -20.07 -9.85 10.19
CA PRO A 87 -20.11 -9.66 11.64
C PRO A 87 -20.33 -11.00 12.36
N GLU A 88 -19.36 -11.41 13.19
CA GLU A 88 -19.41 -12.63 14.01
C GLU A 88 -19.86 -12.34 15.46
N ASP A 89 -20.17 -13.41 16.21
CA ASP A 89 -20.59 -13.35 17.63
C ASP A 89 -19.58 -12.62 18.56
N HIS A 90 -18.33 -12.45 18.12
CA HIS A 90 -17.21 -11.86 18.88
C HIS A 90 -16.87 -10.43 18.43
N PHE A 91 -17.81 -9.76 17.74
CA PHE A 91 -17.63 -8.42 17.20
C PHE A 91 -17.15 -7.41 18.26
N LEU A 92 -17.83 -7.33 19.41
CA LEU A 92 -17.51 -6.34 20.45
C LEU A 92 -16.12 -6.53 21.07
N SER A 93 -15.70 -7.76 21.34
CA SER A 93 -14.37 -8.03 21.90
C SER A 93 -13.28 -7.69 20.89
N THR A 94 -13.48 -8.04 19.63
CA THR A 94 -12.49 -7.73 18.58
C THR A 94 -12.39 -6.23 18.36
N MET A 95 -13.51 -5.51 18.31
CA MET A 95 -13.49 -4.06 18.24
C MET A 95 -12.76 -3.45 19.44
N ALA A 96 -12.98 -3.94 20.66
CA ALA A 96 -12.27 -3.44 21.84
C ALA A 96 -10.74 -3.59 21.73
N ASP A 97 -10.27 -4.74 21.24
CA ASP A 97 -8.83 -5.04 21.15
C ASP A 97 -8.14 -4.41 19.94
N HIS A 98 -8.87 -4.24 18.83
CA HIS A 98 -8.28 -3.88 17.54
C HIS A 98 -8.63 -2.47 17.05
N TYR A 99 -9.64 -1.79 17.60
CA TYR A 99 -10.11 -0.52 17.05
C TYR A 99 -9.03 0.58 17.02
N THR A 100 -8.34 0.82 18.13
CA THR A 100 -7.34 1.91 18.18
C THR A 100 -6.17 1.66 17.23
N PRO A 101 -5.51 0.48 17.22
CA PRO A 101 -4.46 0.19 16.24
C PRO A 101 -4.97 0.21 14.80
N ALA A 102 -6.18 -0.30 14.54
CA ALA A 102 -6.80 -0.28 13.21
C ALA A 102 -6.97 1.16 12.70
N ARG A 103 -7.53 2.04 13.54
CA ARG A 103 -7.72 3.45 13.22
C ARG A 103 -6.41 4.16 12.89
N VAL A 104 -5.34 3.87 13.64
CA VAL A 104 -4.02 4.46 13.39
C VAL A 104 -3.48 4.06 12.01
N TYR A 105 -3.66 2.81 11.61
CA TYR A 105 -3.28 2.38 10.25
C TYR A 105 -4.15 3.04 9.18
N ASP A 106 -5.47 3.06 9.41
CA ASP A 106 -6.45 3.63 8.48
C ASP A 106 -6.20 5.11 8.19
N GLU A 107 -5.85 5.90 9.22
CA GLU A 107 -5.52 7.31 9.07
C GLU A 107 -4.39 7.53 8.05
N ILE A 108 -3.34 6.70 8.09
CA ILE A 108 -2.23 6.82 7.13
C ILE A 108 -2.63 6.29 5.76
N PHE A 109 -3.35 5.17 5.72
CA PHE A 109 -3.87 4.59 4.49
C PHE A 109 -4.75 5.58 3.72
N GLY A 110 -5.68 6.24 4.41
CA GLY A 110 -6.57 7.28 3.89
C GLY A 110 -5.83 8.54 3.41
N LEU A 111 -4.61 8.80 3.89
CA LEU A 111 -3.73 9.85 3.36
C LEU A 111 -2.88 9.37 2.17
N ALA A 112 -2.48 8.10 2.18
CA ALA A 112 -1.57 7.55 1.18
C ALA A 112 -2.26 7.19 -0.14
N MET A 113 -3.50 6.70 -0.08
CA MET A 113 -4.20 6.12 -1.23
C MET A 113 -4.90 7.10 -2.18
N PRO A 114 -5.49 8.24 -1.74
CA PRO A 114 -6.24 9.11 -2.63
C PRO A 114 -5.44 9.55 -3.86
N GLY A 115 -6.03 9.40 -5.05
CA GLY A 115 -5.39 9.75 -6.31
C GLY A 115 -4.25 8.81 -6.73
N ARG A 116 -4.06 7.69 -6.03
CA ARG A 116 -3.07 6.66 -6.34
C ARG A 116 -3.73 5.32 -6.64
N ARG A 117 -2.96 4.40 -7.21
CA ARG A 117 -3.34 3.02 -7.46
C ARG A 117 -2.21 2.08 -7.07
N PHE A 118 -2.57 0.91 -6.57
CA PHE A 118 -1.61 -0.15 -6.34
C PHE A 118 -1.06 -0.67 -7.67
N PHE A 119 0.23 -0.96 -7.73
CA PHE A 119 0.86 -1.52 -8.92
C PHE A 119 1.80 -2.67 -8.56
N THR A 120 2.10 -3.48 -9.56
CA THR A 120 3.18 -4.46 -9.51
C THR A 120 4.06 -4.30 -10.75
N THR A 121 5.33 -4.69 -10.65
CA THR A 121 6.26 -4.69 -11.79
C THR A 121 6.53 -6.11 -12.28
N ARG A 122 7.09 -6.24 -13.49
CA ARG A 122 7.56 -7.54 -14.03
C ARG A 122 8.67 -8.16 -13.20
N GLU A 123 9.43 -7.34 -12.48
CA GLU A 123 10.50 -7.77 -11.57
C GLU A 123 9.96 -8.16 -10.17
N GLY A 124 8.65 -8.04 -9.93
CA GLY A 124 8.03 -8.42 -8.66
C GLY A 124 7.96 -7.32 -7.60
N TYR A 125 8.33 -6.09 -7.95
CA TYR A 125 8.16 -4.94 -7.05
C TYR A 125 6.70 -4.52 -6.95
N ILE A 126 6.35 -3.85 -5.85
CA ILE A 126 5.00 -3.37 -5.56
C ILE A 126 5.06 -1.97 -4.93
N GLY A 127 3.94 -1.25 -5.01
CA GLY A 127 3.84 0.08 -4.43
C GLY A 127 2.58 0.83 -4.85
N LEU A 128 2.62 2.15 -4.68
CA LEU A 128 1.54 3.06 -5.05
C LEU A 128 2.00 4.04 -6.13
N ALA A 129 1.26 4.07 -7.24
CA ALA A 129 1.51 4.89 -8.40
C ALA A 129 0.45 5.99 -8.55
N PRO A 130 0.74 7.10 -9.26
CA PRO A 130 -0.28 8.08 -9.64
C PRO A 130 -1.45 7.42 -10.39
N SER A 131 -2.67 7.93 -10.23
CA SER A 131 -3.89 7.40 -10.88
C SER A 131 -3.83 7.33 -12.41
N ARG A 132 -2.95 8.12 -13.04
CA ARG A 132 -2.74 8.13 -14.51
C ARG A 132 -1.71 7.13 -15.04
N THR A 133 -1.12 6.32 -14.16
CA THR A 133 -0.09 5.32 -14.51
C THR A 133 -0.68 4.16 -15.27
N THR A 134 -0.07 3.71 -16.35
CA THR A 134 -0.57 2.62 -17.21
C THR A 134 0.44 1.49 -17.33
N ALA A 135 -0.02 0.29 -17.66
CA ALA A 135 0.88 -0.82 -17.97
C ALA A 135 1.85 -0.43 -19.10
N GLY A 136 3.14 -0.69 -18.89
CA GLY A 136 4.22 -0.26 -19.77
C GLY A 136 4.95 0.99 -19.31
N ASP A 137 4.41 1.73 -18.34
CA ASP A 137 5.17 2.77 -17.64
C ASP A 137 6.31 2.13 -16.82
N LEU A 138 7.43 2.83 -16.72
CA LEU A 138 8.66 2.37 -16.09
C LEU A 138 8.82 3.00 -14.71
N VAL A 139 9.18 2.22 -13.71
CA VAL A 139 9.65 2.75 -12.43
C VAL A 139 11.13 3.10 -12.58
N CYS A 140 11.47 4.36 -12.40
CA CYS A 140 12.82 4.87 -12.60
C CYS A 140 13.34 5.58 -11.34
N VAL A 141 14.61 5.33 -11.02
CA VAL A 141 15.35 6.08 -10.00
C VAL A 141 16.13 7.16 -10.73
N ILE A 142 15.76 8.42 -10.52
CA ILE A 142 16.43 9.55 -11.14
C ILE A 142 17.46 10.11 -10.18
N LYS A 143 18.70 10.25 -10.64
CA LYS A 143 19.77 10.84 -9.84
C LYS A 143 19.38 12.27 -9.43
N GLY A 144 19.34 12.51 -8.12
CA GLY A 144 18.93 13.80 -7.53
C GLY A 144 17.45 13.89 -7.16
N ALA A 145 16.62 12.92 -7.54
CA ALA A 145 15.27 12.79 -7.00
C ALA A 145 15.30 12.05 -5.66
N ASN A 146 14.39 12.43 -4.75
CA ASN A 146 14.26 11.81 -3.43
C ASN A 146 13.37 10.56 -3.42
N VAL A 147 12.59 10.36 -4.49
CA VAL A 147 11.60 9.29 -4.64
C VAL A 147 11.66 8.70 -6.05
N PRO A 148 11.25 7.43 -6.25
CA PRO A 148 11.14 6.87 -7.58
C PRO A 148 10.03 7.57 -8.37
N LEU A 149 10.21 7.60 -9.69
CA LEU A 149 9.31 8.25 -10.64
C LEU A 149 8.80 7.23 -11.66
N PHE A 150 7.54 7.34 -12.04
CA PHE A 150 7.06 6.70 -13.26
C PHE A 150 7.40 7.55 -14.47
N LEU A 151 7.99 6.90 -15.47
CA LEU A 151 8.25 7.45 -16.79
C LEU A 151 7.53 6.64 -17.86
N ARG A 152 6.95 7.34 -18.85
CA ARG A 152 6.31 6.70 -19.99
C ARG A 152 7.17 6.89 -21.24
N PRO A 153 7.65 5.80 -21.88
CA PRO A 153 8.38 5.89 -23.14
C PRO A 153 7.52 6.53 -24.25
N THR A 154 8.12 7.42 -25.02
CA THR A 154 7.51 8.10 -26.18
C THR A 154 8.56 8.29 -27.28
N GLY A 155 8.68 7.31 -28.16
CA GLY A 155 9.76 7.27 -29.15
C GLY A 155 11.11 7.14 -28.45
N GLU A 156 12.02 8.09 -28.70
CA GLU A 156 13.34 8.16 -28.07
C GLU A 156 13.33 8.94 -26.73
N ASN A 157 12.20 9.55 -26.36
CA ASN A 157 12.05 10.37 -25.17
C ASN A 157 11.14 9.71 -24.13
N TYR A 158 10.94 10.39 -22.99
CA TYR A 158 10.06 9.95 -21.92
C TYR A 158 9.15 11.09 -21.45
N VAL A 159 7.93 10.77 -21.06
CA VAL A 159 7.05 11.69 -20.33
C VAL A 159 7.12 11.36 -18.85
N LEU A 160 7.26 12.39 -18.01
CA LEU A 160 7.13 12.22 -16.56
C LEU A 160 5.67 11.93 -16.20
N VAL A 161 5.41 10.71 -15.73
CA VAL A 161 4.10 10.31 -15.23
C VAL A 161 3.92 10.73 -13.79
N GLY A 162 4.96 10.77 -12.96
CA GLY A 162 4.92 11.35 -11.61
C GLY A 162 5.55 10.46 -10.55
N GLU A 163 5.53 10.93 -9.31
CA GLU A 163 6.15 10.27 -8.16
C GLU A 163 5.39 9.02 -7.72
N CYS A 164 6.12 8.00 -7.26
CA CYS A 164 5.53 6.82 -6.67
C CYS A 164 6.23 6.42 -5.35
N SER A 165 5.52 5.63 -4.56
CA SER A 165 6.16 4.80 -3.55
C SER A 165 6.38 3.42 -4.16
N CYS A 166 7.59 2.88 -4.02
CA CYS A 166 7.92 1.54 -4.47
C CYS A 166 8.76 0.87 -3.37
N HIS A 167 8.19 -0.19 -2.77
CA HIS A 167 8.85 -0.86 -1.67
C HIS A 167 10.15 -1.53 -2.14
N GLY A 168 11.22 -1.39 -1.35
CA GLY A 168 12.55 -1.86 -1.75
C GLY A 168 13.26 -0.99 -2.79
N ILE A 169 12.70 0.18 -3.14
CA ILE A 169 13.35 1.20 -3.98
C ILE A 169 13.43 2.53 -3.22
N MET A 170 12.34 2.93 -2.55
CA MET A 170 12.13 4.27 -2.01
C MET A 170 13.18 4.75 -0.97
N HIS A 171 13.81 3.85 -0.21
CA HIS A 171 14.82 4.21 0.80
C HIS A 171 16.25 3.92 0.32
N GLY A 172 16.45 3.84 -1.00
CA GLY A 172 17.76 3.65 -1.61
C GLY A 172 18.25 2.20 -1.59
N GLU A 173 17.43 1.23 -1.17
CA GLU A 173 17.82 -0.19 -1.15
C GLU A 173 18.24 -0.69 -2.53
N VAL A 174 17.60 -0.18 -3.59
CA VAL A 174 17.90 -0.46 -4.99
C VAL A 174 19.32 -0.05 -5.39
N MET A 175 19.94 0.93 -4.72
CA MET A 175 21.29 1.42 -5.04
C MET A 175 22.39 0.38 -4.70
N LEU A 176 22.03 -0.66 -3.95
CA LEU A 176 22.91 -1.79 -3.64
C LEU A 176 22.96 -2.84 -4.76
N ARG A 177 22.03 -2.77 -5.72
CA ARG A 177 22.02 -3.66 -6.89
C ARG A 177 23.17 -3.34 -7.83
N LYS A 178 23.81 -4.38 -8.37
CA LYS A 178 24.97 -4.27 -9.27
C LYS A 178 24.60 -4.45 -10.74
N ASP A 179 23.38 -4.90 -11.00
CA ASP A 179 22.85 -5.23 -12.33
C ASP A 179 22.02 -4.09 -12.94
N LEU A 180 22.03 -2.90 -12.30
CA LEU A 180 21.36 -1.72 -12.83
C LEU A 180 22.20 -1.03 -13.89
N GLU A 181 21.55 -0.68 -15.00
CA GLU A 181 22.13 0.14 -16.05
C GLU A 181 21.76 1.61 -15.85
N ILE A 182 22.76 2.49 -15.83
CA ILE A 182 22.54 3.94 -15.80
C ILE A 182 22.44 4.44 -17.23
N ARG A 183 21.35 5.15 -17.54
CA ARG A 183 21.10 5.74 -18.85
C ARG A 183 20.81 7.22 -18.74
N GLU A 184 21.25 7.98 -19.73
CA GLU A 184 20.78 9.34 -19.95
C GLU A 184 19.43 9.29 -20.67
N ILE A 185 18.51 10.16 -20.26
CA ILE A 185 17.16 10.23 -20.82
C ILE A 185 16.78 11.69 -21.05
N SER A 186 15.93 11.91 -22.04
CA SER A 186 15.32 13.20 -22.32
C SER A 186 13.83 13.16 -21.96
N LEU A 187 13.37 14.18 -21.22
CA LEU A 187 11.96 14.37 -20.93
C LEU A 187 11.33 15.30 -21.97
N VAL A 188 10.09 15.01 -22.36
CA VAL A 188 9.26 15.86 -23.23
C VAL A 188 8.02 16.38 -22.51
#